data_AF-A0AAV0XY13-F1
#
_entry.id   AF-A0AAV0XY13-F1
#
_cell.length_a   1.000
_cell.length_b   1.000
_cell.length_c   1.000
_cell.angle_alpha   90.00
_cell.angle_beta   90.00
_cell.angle_gamma   90.00
#
_symmetry.space_group_name_H-M   'P 1'
#
loop_
_entity.id
_entity.type
_entity.pdbx_description
1 polymer ?
#
loop_
_entity_poly.entity_id
_entity_poly.type
_entity_poly.pdbx_seq_one_letter_code
_entity_poly.pdbx_strand_id
1 'polypeptide(L)'
;MKKLRTEELFNNLMDEATSFATLHKLEEISLKEERISRKTKMSGENCRDEAPTNVNNKFKINVYFYTLDKIIGTLDSRFQSSRGILTDLSRLSYVRIKDAAKDSFFPPNTFLELQKWLPEINVNNLQSEYLAFAASFESLEVGVTNPEISKISAQQSNNINENDSESEDVEVSNKNDKQFGFASQMVQMMCGYGLMALFPNIYLAFKAMCTIPASSASAERVFSKVR
;
A
#
# COMPACT_ATOMS: atom_id res chain seq x y z
N MET A 1 -2.31 9.81 -1.92
CA MET A 1 -2.45 10.08 -3.38
C MET A 1 -3.71 10.87 -3.72
N LYS A 2 -4.94 10.34 -3.58
CA LYS A 2 -6.16 11.11 -3.95
C LYS A 2 -6.32 12.43 -3.18
N LYS A 3 -5.87 12.48 -1.92
CA LYS A 3 -5.82 13.70 -1.09
C LYS A 3 -4.97 14.82 -1.70
N LEU A 4 -3.90 14.48 -2.45
CA LEU A 4 -2.99 15.45 -3.09
C LEU A 4 -3.66 16.20 -4.25
N ARG A 5 -4.77 15.68 -4.77
CA ARG A 5 -5.55 16.33 -5.83
C ARG A 5 -6.47 17.42 -5.24
N THR A 6 -5.89 18.32 -4.46
CA THR A 6 -6.58 19.45 -3.81
C THR A 6 -5.84 20.74 -4.13
N GLU A 7 -6.58 21.82 -4.35
CA GLU A 7 -5.97 23.12 -4.68
C GLU A 7 -5.10 23.67 -3.55
N GLU A 8 -5.50 23.41 -2.31
CA GLU A 8 -4.79 23.82 -1.09
C GLU A 8 -3.39 23.22 -1.01
N LEU A 9 -3.24 21.91 -1.29
CA LEU A 9 -1.94 21.25 -1.28
C LEU A 9 -1.04 21.70 -2.42
N PHE A 10 -1.60 22.06 -3.57
CA PHE A 10 -0.84 22.66 -4.66
C PHE A 10 -0.26 24.03 -4.25
N ASN A 11 -1.06 24.86 -3.58
CA ASN A 11 -0.60 26.16 -3.11
C ASN A 11 0.47 26.00 -2.03
N ASN A 12 0.26 25.12 -1.05
CA ASN A 12 1.26 24.83 -0.02
C ASN A 12 2.60 24.37 -0.61
N LEU A 13 2.56 23.51 -1.63
CA LEU A 13 3.78 23.05 -2.32
C LEU A 13 4.49 24.19 -3.06
N MET A 14 3.74 25.13 -3.63
CA MET A 14 4.30 26.31 -4.29
C MET A 14 4.90 27.29 -3.27
N ASP A 15 4.25 27.47 -2.13
CA ASP A 15 4.72 28.31 -1.03
C ASP A 15 5.98 27.72 -0.37
N GLU A 16 6.05 26.39 -0.25
CA GLU A 16 7.25 25.69 0.20
C GLU A 16 8.42 25.84 -0.78
N ALA A 17 8.15 25.67 -2.08
CA ALA A 17 9.16 25.83 -3.12
C ALA A 17 9.72 27.26 -3.18
N THR A 18 8.87 28.27 -3.02
CA THR A 18 9.30 29.68 -2.96
C THR A 18 10.07 29.99 -1.66
N SER A 19 9.62 29.46 -0.52
CA SER A 19 10.35 29.56 0.75
C SER A 19 11.74 28.90 0.68
N PHE A 20 11.85 27.76 0.01
CA PHE A 20 13.13 27.09 -0.23
C PHE A 20 14.05 27.91 -1.14
N ALA A 21 13.52 28.45 -2.25
CA ALA A 21 14.29 29.27 -3.17
C ALA A 21 14.85 30.54 -2.51
N THR A 22 14.04 31.20 -1.67
CA THR A 22 14.46 32.39 -0.91
C THR A 22 15.50 32.07 0.15
N LEU A 23 15.37 30.94 0.87
CA LEU A 23 16.35 30.46 1.84
C LEU A 23 17.73 30.22 1.20
N HIS A 24 17.75 29.59 0.03
CA HIS A 24 18.97 29.22 -0.67
C HIS A 24 19.49 30.29 -1.65
N LYS A 25 18.82 31.46 -1.72
CA LYS A 25 19.16 32.58 -2.63
C LYS A 25 19.29 32.13 -4.10
N LEU A 26 18.40 31.24 -4.53
CA LEU A 26 18.36 30.78 -5.92
C LEU A 26 17.71 31.87 -6.80
N GLU A 27 18.21 32.05 -8.01
CA GLU A 27 17.54 32.91 -9.00
C GLU A 27 16.27 32.20 -9.48
N GLU A 28 15.12 32.79 -9.14
CA GLU A 28 13.82 32.29 -9.57
C GLU A 28 13.61 32.56 -11.06
N ILE A 29 13.67 31.50 -11.87
CA ILE A 29 13.32 31.56 -13.29
C ILE A 29 11.80 31.39 -13.40
N SER A 30 11.11 32.47 -13.72
CA SER A 30 9.66 32.42 -13.95
C SER A 30 9.30 31.41 -15.06
N LEU A 31 8.14 30.76 -14.91
CA LEU A 31 7.63 29.83 -15.90
C LEU A 31 7.46 30.54 -17.24
N LYS A 32 7.94 29.91 -18.33
CA LYS A 32 7.93 30.49 -19.66
C LYS A 32 6.51 30.83 -20.12
N GLU A 33 6.27 32.11 -20.39
CA GLU A 33 5.04 32.57 -21.03
C GLU A 33 4.98 32.10 -22.48
N GLU A 34 4.02 31.25 -22.80
CA GLU A 34 3.72 30.88 -24.18
C GLU A 34 2.65 31.81 -24.76
N ARG A 35 2.89 32.29 -25.98
CA ARG A 35 1.90 33.08 -26.73
C ARG A 35 0.61 32.29 -26.90
N ILE A 36 -0.51 32.87 -26.48
CA ILE A 36 -1.84 32.28 -26.71
C ILE A 36 -2.21 32.46 -28.18
N SER A 37 -2.32 31.37 -28.93
CA SER A 37 -2.85 31.38 -30.30
C SER A 37 -4.37 31.45 -30.26
N ARG A 38 -4.93 32.60 -30.64
CA ARG A 38 -6.38 32.80 -30.74
C ARG A 38 -6.85 32.42 -32.13
N LYS A 39 -7.86 31.56 -32.23
CA LYS A 39 -8.55 31.29 -33.49
C LYS A 39 -9.49 32.44 -33.81
N THR A 40 -9.56 32.85 -35.08
CA THR A 40 -10.50 33.87 -35.56
C THR A 40 -11.94 33.35 -35.41
N LYS A 41 -12.79 34.09 -34.71
CA LYS A 41 -14.23 33.79 -34.59
C LYS A 41 -14.99 34.37 -35.78
N MET A 42 -15.98 33.61 -36.25
CA MET A 42 -17.01 34.12 -37.17
C MET A 42 -18.18 34.72 -36.39
N SER A 43 -18.93 35.62 -37.03
CA SER A 43 -20.13 36.22 -36.44
C SER A 43 -21.17 35.12 -36.12
N GLY A 44 -21.67 35.09 -34.88
CA GLY A 44 -22.63 34.08 -34.41
C GLY A 44 -22.01 32.84 -33.75
N GLU A 45 -20.69 32.69 -33.71
CA GLU A 45 -20.04 31.56 -33.02
C GLU A 45 -19.93 31.79 -31.50
N ASN A 46 -20.50 30.86 -30.72
CA ASN A 46 -20.24 30.76 -29.28
C ASN A 46 -18.91 30.00 -29.05
N CYS A 47 -17.79 30.69 -28.78
CA CYS A 47 -16.62 29.98 -28.19
C CYS A 47 -16.99 29.52 -26.80
N ARG A 48 -16.71 28.25 -26.50
CA ARG A 48 -16.85 27.71 -25.14
C ARG A 48 -15.52 27.31 -24.48
N ASP A 49 -14.43 27.18 -25.24
CA ASP A 49 -13.13 26.76 -24.68
C ASP A 49 -12.08 27.86 -24.88
N GLU A 50 -11.83 28.65 -23.83
CA GLU A 50 -10.71 29.59 -23.77
C GLU A 50 -9.48 28.89 -23.17
N ALA A 51 -8.31 29.07 -23.80
CA ALA A 51 -7.07 28.56 -23.24
C ALA A 51 -6.76 29.28 -21.90
N PRO A 52 -6.32 28.57 -20.85
CA PRO A 52 -6.02 29.19 -19.57
C PRO A 52 -4.93 30.25 -19.74
N THR A 53 -5.27 31.49 -19.40
CA THR A 53 -4.44 32.67 -19.64
C THR A 53 -3.24 32.77 -18.67
N ASN A 54 -3.36 32.19 -17.48
CA ASN A 54 -2.34 32.27 -16.44
C ASN A 54 -1.39 31.06 -16.50
N VAL A 55 -0.08 31.30 -16.53
CA VAL A 55 0.96 30.27 -16.64
C VAL A 55 0.92 29.30 -15.46
N ASN A 56 0.67 29.79 -14.24
CA ASN A 56 0.56 28.95 -13.05
C ASN A 56 -0.65 28.03 -13.12
N ASN A 57 -1.80 28.53 -13.60
CA ASN A 57 -2.99 27.69 -13.82
C ASN A 57 -2.76 26.66 -14.92
N LYS A 58 -2.02 27.03 -15.97
CA LYS A 58 -1.65 26.10 -17.05
C LYS A 58 -0.74 24.98 -16.54
N PHE A 59 0.25 25.30 -15.71
CA PHE A 59 1.11 24.31 -15.05
C PHE A 59 0.32 23.41 -14.10
N LYS A 60 -0.51 24.01 -13.24
CA LYS A 60 -1.40 23.30 -12.30
C LYS A 60 -2.27 22.27 -13.02
N ILE A 61 -2.94 22.66 -14.10
CA ILE A 61 -3.87 21.78 -14.83
C ILE A 61 -3.11 20.75 -15.67
N ASN A 62 -2.17 21.20 -16.51
CA ASN A 62 -1.57 20.33 -17.54
C ASN A 62 -0.40 19.48 -17.04
N VAL A 63 0.23 19.86 -15.93
CA VAL A 63 1.37 19.12 -15.36
C VAL A 63 0.96 18.49 -14.04
N TYR A 64 0.64 19.30 -13.03
CA TYR A 64 0.42 18.78 -11.67
C TYR A 64 -0.78 17.82 -11.60
N PHE A 65 -1.97 18.26 -11.97
CA PHE A 65 -3.14 17.38 -11.92
C PHE A 65 -3.08 16.27 -12.97
N TYR A 66 -2.59 16.55 -14.18
CA TYR A 66 -2.43 15.53 -15.20
C TYR A 66 -1.52 14.38 -14.75
N THR A 67 -0.36 14.69 -14.16
CA THR A 67 0.56 13.66 -13.67
C THR A 67 -0.03 12.89 -12.50
N LEU A 68 -0.67 13.56 -11.54
CA LEU A 68 -1.36 12.90 -10.44
C LEU A 68 -2.49 11.98 -10.93
N ASP A 69 -3.33 12.44 -11.84
CA ASP A 69 -4.43 11.65 -12.40
C ASP A 69 -3.89 10.45 -13.19
N LYS A 70 -2.77 10.61 -13.92
CA LYS A 70 -2.08 9.50 -14.58
C LYS A 70 -1.53 8.49 -13.57
N ILE A 71 -0.87 8.94 -12.50
CA ILE A 71 -0.34 8.04 -11.48
C ILE A 71 -1.50 7.32 -10.76
N ILE A 72 -2.53 8.05 -10.35
CA ILE A 72 -3.71 7.46 -9.70
C ILE A 72 -4.38 6.45 -10.65
N GLY A 73 -4.57 6.80 -11.92
CA GLY A 73 -5.16 5.91 -12.91
C GLY A 73 -4.34 4.66 -13.18
N THR A 74 -3.00 4.79 -13.27
CA THR A 74 -2.11 3.63 -13.44
C THR A 74 -2.12 2.72 -12.21
N LEU A 75 -2.07 3.28 -10.99
CA LEU A 75 -2.18 2.51 -9.76
C LEU A 75 -3.55 1.82 -9.63
N ASP A 76 -4.64 2.54 -9.91
CA ASP A 76 -5.98 2.00 -9.85
C ASP A 76 -6.14 0.85 -10.85
N SER A 77 -5.71 1.04 -12.11
CA SER A 77 -5.74 -0.01 -13.14
C SER A 77 -4.85 -1.20 -12.80
N ARG A 78 -3.66 -0.98 -12.24
CA ARG A 78 -2.70 -2.06 -11.94
C ARG A 78 -3.19 -2.96 -10.81
N PHE A 79 -3.81 -2.38 -9.78
CA PHE A 79 -4.21 -3.13 -8.59
C PHE A 79 -5.71 -3.46 -8.55
N GLN A 80 -6.51 -3.06 -9.53
CA GLN A 80 -7.95 -3.32 -9.55
C GLN A 80 -8.27 -4.80 -9.39
N SER A 81 -7.62 -5.65 -10.18
CA SER A 81 -7.86 -7.09 -10.20
C SER A 81 -7.34 -7.80 -8.94
N SER A 82 -6.35 -7.23 -8.24
CA SER A 82 -5.75 -7.84 -7.05
C SER A 82 -6.35 -7.34 -5.74
N ARG A 83 -7.31 -6.39 -5.76
CA ARG A 83 -7.92 -5.86 -4.54
C ARG A 83 -8.64 -6.95 -3.74
N GLY A 84 -9.38 -7.81 -4.41
CA GLY A 84 -10.12 -8.90 -3.76
C GLY A 84 -9.22 -9.84 -2.97
N ILE A 85 -8.14 -10.32 -3.61
CA ILE A 85 -7.18 -11.20 -2.94
C ILE A 85 -6.46 -10.48 -1.78
N LEU A 86 -6.09 -9.22 -1.94
CA LEU A 86 -5.46 -8.45 -0.87
C LEU A 86 -6.41 -8.21 0.31
N THR A 87 -7.71 -7.98 0.06
CA THR A 87 -8.69 -7.89 1.14
C THR A 87 -8.83 -9.20 1.89
N ASP A 88 -8.82 -10.34 1.20
CA ASP A 88 -8.84 -11.66 1.82
C ASP A 88 -7.58 -11.92 2.65
N LEU A 89 -6.41 -11.59 2.11
CA LEU A 89 -5.13 -11.76 2.81
C LEU A 89 -4.97 -10.81 4.00
N SER A 90 -5.52 -9.59 3.94
CA SER A 90 -5.46 -8.65 5.06
C SER A 90 -6.15 -9.19 6.32
N ARG A 91 -7.09 -10.12 6.17
CA ARG A 91 -7.72 -10.82 7.30
C ARG A 91 -6.74 -11.72 8.06
N LEU A 92 -5.68 -12.20 7.40
CA LEU A 92 -4.63 -12.99 8.06
C LEU A 92 -3.65 -12.14 8.86
N SER A 93 -3.87 -10.83 9.00
CA SER A 93 -3.04 -9.98 9.85
C SER A 93 -3.32 -10.22 11.34
N TYR A 94 -2.34 -9.94 12.18
CA TYR A 94 -2.43 -10.12 13.63
C TYR A 94 -3.67 -9.42 14.23
N VAL A 95 -3.88 -8.16 13.85
CA VAL A 95 -5.02 -7.35 14.34
C VAL A 95 -6.34 -8.02 13.99
N ARG A 96 -6.49 -8.48 12.74
CA ARG A 96 -7.73 -9.10 12.25
C ARG A 96 -7.97 -10.49 12.83
N ILE A 97 -6.92 -11.24 13.16
CA ILE A 97 -7.04 -12.52 13.86
C ILE A 97 -7.51 -12.29 15.30
N LYS A 98 -6.99 -11.26 15.99
CA LYS A 98 -7.44 -10.89 17.34
C LYS A 98 -8.88 -10.37 17.36
N ASP A 99 -9.26 -9.57 16.37
CA ASP A 99 -10.64 -9.10 16.23
C ASP A 99 -11.60 -10.26 15.96
N ALA A 100 -11.20 -11.22 15.11
CA ALA A 100 -11.99 -12.42 14.81
C ALA A 100 -12.20 -13.34 16.02
N ALA A 101 -11.33 -13.29 17.03
CA ALA A 101 -11.52 -14.01 18.28
C ALA A 101 -12.66 -13.41 19.13
N LYS A 102 -12.93 -12.11 18.98
CA LYS A 102 -13.95 -11.37 19.73
C LYS A 102 -15.31 -11.39 19.02
N ASP A 103 -15.30 -11.18 17.70
CA ASP A 103 -16.49 -11.15 16.86
C ASP A 103 -16.56 -12.38 15.95
N SER A 104 -17.55 -13.25 16.19
CA SER A 104 -17.74 -14.49 15.41
C SER A 104 -18.47 -14.27 14.08
N PHE A 105 -18.79 -13.04 13.69
CA PHE A 105 -19.58 -12.77 12.49
C PHE A 105 -18.70 -12.53 11.27
N PHE A 106 -18.78 -13.43 10.28
CA PHE A 106 -18.18 -13.26 8.97
C PHE A 106 -19.25 -12.96 7.93
N PRO A 107 -19.02 -11.97 7.04
CA PRO A 107 -19.85 -11.81 5.87
C PRO A 107 -19.86 -13.10 5.04
N PRO A 108 -21.03 -13.52 4.52
CA PRO A 108 -21.10 -14.53 3.49
C PRO A 108 -20.16 -14.15 2.35
N ASN A 109 -19.41 -15.11 1.77
CA ASN A 109 -18.41 -14.92 0.71
C ASN A 109 -17.01 -14.46 1.14
N THR A 110 -16.65 -14.58 2.41
CA THR A 110 -15.27 -14.37 2.88
C THR A 110 -14.33 -15.43 2.27
N PHE A 111 -13.16 -15.03 1.74
CA PHE A 111 -12.13 -15.89 1.11
C PHE A 111 -12.42 -16.42 -0.31
N LEU A 112 -13.45 -15.92 -1.01
CA LEU A 112 -13.72 -16.37 -2.38
C LEU A 112 -12.62 -16.01 -3.37
N GLU A 113 -11.99 -14.84 -3.23
CA GLU A 113 -10.93 -14.40 -4.14
C GLU A 113 -9.62 -15.16 -3.84
N LEU A 114 -9.41 -15.52 -2.57
CA LEU A 114 -8.35 -16.44 -2.17
C LEU A 114 -8.52 -17.83 -2.79
N GLN A 115 -9.74 -18.37 -2.84
CA GLN A 115 -10.01 -19.66 -3.50
C GLN A 115 -9.77 -19.60 -5.01
N LYS A 116 -10.16 -18.51 -5.68
CA LYS A 116 -9.86 -18.33 -7.12
C LYS A 116 -8.37 -18.34 -7.40
N TRP A 117 -7.57 -17.80 -6.48
CA TRP A 117 -6.11 -17.77 -6.58
C TRP A 117 -5.46 -19.11 -6.20
N LEU A 118 -6.03 -19.81 -5.22
CA LEU A 118 -5.55 -21.10 -4.69
C LEU A 118 -6.70 -22.12 -4.71
N PRO A 119 -6.89 -22.85 -5.84
CA PRO A 119 -7.99 -23.79 -6.01
C PRO A 119 -7.99 -24.95 -5.01
N GLU A 120 -6.83 -25.23 -4.39
CA GLU A 120 -6.63 -26.26 -3.38
C GLU A 120 -7.36 -25.95 -2.07
N ILE A 121 -7.74 -24.69 -1.82
CA ILE A 121 -8.38 -24.24 -0.59
C ILE A 121 -9.88 -24.46 -0.66
N ASN A 122 -10.43 -25.10 0.37
CA ASN A 122 -11.88 -25.17 0.58
C ASN A 122 -12.33 -24.00 1.46
N VAL A 123 -13.19 -23.13 0.93
CA VAL A 123 -13.65 -21.90 1.61
C VAL A 123 -14.39 -22.18 2.91
N ASN A 124 -15.26 -23.20 2.94
CA ASN A 124 -16.03 -23.53 4.13
C ASN A 124 -15.11 -24.03 5.25
N ASN A 125 -14.15 -24.89 4.89
CA ASN A 125 -13.16 -25.39 5.82
C ASN A 125 -12.23 -24.27 6.30
N LEU A 126 -11.78 -23.39 5.39
CA LEU A 126 -10.94 -22.25 5.72
C LEU A 126 -11.65 -21.31 6.71
N GLN A 127 -12.93 -21.02 6.53
CA GLN A 127 -13.68 -20.17 7.46
C GLN A 127 -13.79 -20.81 8.85
N SER A 128 -14.13 -22.10 8.91
CA SER A 128 -14.22 -22.82 10.20
C SER A 128 -12.85 -22.96 10.88
N GLU A 129 -11.80 -23.24 10.11
CA GLU A 129 -10.43 -23.31 10.61
C GLU A 129 -10.02 -21.93 11.13
N TYR A 130 -10.28 -20.86 10.38
CA TYR A 130 -9.88 -19.50 10.73
C TYR A 130 -10.51 -19.04 12.05
N LEU A 131 -11.79 -19.35 12.27
CA LEU A 131 -12.47 -19.10 13.54
C LEU A 131 -11.86 -19.91 14.69
N ALA A 132 -11.64 -21.21 14.50
CA ALA A 132 -11.03 -22.07 15.51
C ALA A 132 -9.59 -21.65 15.84
N PHE A 133 -8.85 -21.22 14.82
CA PHE A 133 -7.50 -20.68 14.96
C PHE A 133 -7.52 -19.35 15.73
N ALA A 134 -8.41 -18.42 15.38
CA ALA A 134 -8.56 -17.14 16.08
C ALA A 134 -8.92 -17.32 17.56
N ALA A 135 -9.85 -18.22 17.87
CA ALA A 135 -10.22 -18.55 19.25
C ALA A 135 -9.04 -19.15 20.05
N SER A 136 -8.20 -19.94 19.38
CA SER A 136 -7.01 -20.54 20.00
C SER A 136 -5.78 -19.61 20.00
N PHE A 137 -5.84 -18.50 19.27
CA PHE A 137 -4.69 -17.65 18.97
C PHE A 137 -4.10 -16.98 20.22
N GLU A 138 -4.95 -16.53 21.14
CA GLU A 138 -4.51 -15.93 22.39
C GLU A 138 -3.78 -16.94 23.29
N SER A 139 -4.25 -18.19 23.33
CA SER A 139 -3.58 -19.27 24.06
C SER A 139 -2.26 -19.69 23.40
N LEU A 140 -2.21 -19.69 22.05
CA LEU A 140 -1.00 -19.93 21.29
C LEU A 140 0.03 -18.81 21.51
N GLU A 141 -0.39 -17.54 21.57
CA GLU A 141 0.50 -16.42 21.86
C GLU A 141 1.14 -16.51 23.25
N VAL A 142 0.38 -16.97 24.25
CA VAL A 142 0.88 -17.13 25.63
C VAL A 142 1.75 -18.40 25.79
N GLY A 143 1.40 -19.50 25.11
CA GLY A 143 2.19 -20.74 25.10
C GLY A 143 3.49 -20.60 24.29
N VAL A 144 3.49 -19.74 23.28
CA VAL A 144 4.66 -19.36 22.48
C VAL A 144 5.30 -18.13 23.12
N THR A 145 5.93 -18.27 24.29
CA THR A 145 6.88 -17.29 24.82
C THR A 145 8.16 -17.27 23.97
N ASN A 146 8.03 -17.03 22.67
CA ASN A 146 9.12 -16.61 21.83
C ASN A 146 9.09 -15.07 21.77
N PRO A 147 10.09 -14.35 22.31
CA PRO A 147 10.13 -12.88 22.37
C PRO A 147 10.13 -12.16 21.00
N GLU A 148 9.98 -12.90 19.90
CA GLU A 148 9.93 -12.43 18.52
C GLU A 148 8.51 -12.01 18.08
N ILE A 149 7.46 -12.72 18.53
CA ILE A 149 6.06 -12.48 18.11
C ILE A 149 5.50 -11.21 18.78
N SER A 150 5.82 -11.02 20.07
CA SER A 150 5.41 -9.86 20.84
C SER A 150 6.07 -8.55 20.39
N LYS A 151 7.24 -8.61 19.73
CA LYS A 151 7.89 -7.42 19.15
C LYS A 151 7.18 -6.90 17.89
N ILE A 152 6.54 -7.77 17.12
CA ILE A 152 5.84 -7.41 15.88
C ILE A 152 4.45 -6.83 16.13
N SER A 153 3.77 -7.23 17.20
CA SER A 153 2.49 -6.61 17.59
C SER A 153 2.61 -5.09 17.80
N ALA A 154 3.74 -4.65 18.37
CA ALA A 154 4.07 -3.23 18.55
C ALA A 154 4.47 -2.52 17.24
N GLN A 155 5.00 -3.23 16.24
CA GLN A 155 5.37 -2.64 14.95
C GLN A 155 4.18 -2.51 13.99
N GLN A 156 3.19 -3.41 14.04
CA GLN A 156 1.98 -3.30 13.22
C GLN A 156 1.03 -2.21 13.71
N SER A 157 1.00 -1.88 15.01
CA SER A 157 0.19 -0.77 15.54
C SER A 157 0.70 0.60 15.12
N ASN A 158 2.02 0.74 14.93
CA ASN A 158 2.65 2.04 14.67
C ASN A 158 2.72 2.41 13.18
N ASN A 159 2.50 1.47 12.27
CA ASN A 159 2.56 1.71 10.82
C ASN A 159 1.26 2.30 10.22
N ILE A 160 0.26 2.65 11.03
CA ILE A 160 -0.99 3.27 10.57
C ILE A 160 -0.95 4.81 10.64
N ASN A 161 0.05 5.41 11.31
CA ASN A 161 0.25 6.85 11.25
C ASN A 161 1.20 7.20 10.10
N GLU A 162 0.60 7.70 9.00
CA GLU A 162 1.30 8.50 8.00
C GLU A 162 2.03 9.64 8.72
N ASN A 163 3.36 9.56 8.80
CA ASN A 163 4.24 10.71 8.68
C ASN A 163 5.52 10.22 8.02
N ASP A 164 5.60 10.57 6.75
CA ASP A 164 6.82 10.60 5.96
C ASP A 164 7.80 11.56 6.68
N SER A 165 8.92 11.02 7.13
CA SER A 165 10.03 11.83 7.60
C SER A 165 11.31 11.09 7.24
N GLU A 166 11.92 11.58 6.17
CA GLU A 166 13.35 11.45 5.93
C GLU A 166 14.12 11.88 7.19
N SER A 167 15.07 11.06 7.64
CA SER A 167 16.32 11.45 8.30
C SER A 167 16.98 10.18 8.83
N GLU A 168 18.13 9.81 8.27
CA GLU A 168 19.48 10.16 8.74
C GLU A 168 20.10 8.92 9.41
N ASP A 169 21.34 8.66 9.00
CA ASP A 169 22.15 7.52 9.40
C ASP A 169 22.26 7.42 10.93
N VAL A 170 21.54 6.47 11.51
CA VAL A 170 21.83 5.99 12.87
C VAL A 170 22.45 4.60 12.75
N GLU A 171 23.73 4.53 13.12
CA GLU A 171 24.51 3.30 13.19
C GLU A 171 23.82 2.25 14.08
N VAL A 172 23.07 1.34 13.44
CA VAL A 172 22.52 0.16 14.11
C VAL A 172 23.63 -0.89 14.17
N SER A 173 24.10 -1.12 15.40
CA SER A 173 25.03 -2.19 15.75
C SER A 173 24.56 -3.54 15.17
N ASN A 174 25.44 -4.16 14.38
CA ASN A 174 25.29 -5.46 13.74
C ASN A 174 24.88 -6.57 14.75
N LYS A 175 23.59 -6.92 14.77
CA LYS A 175 23.12 -8.28 15.01
C LYS A 175 22.21 -8.65 13.84
N ASN A 176 22.59 -9.71 13.13
CA ASN A 176 21.90 -10.22 11.94
C ASN A 176 20.57 -10.92 12.28
N ASP A 177 19.69 -10.27 13.03
CA ASP A 177 18.34 -10.76 13.27
C ASP A 177 17.49 -10.27 12.09
N LYS A 178 17.35 -11.13 11.08
CA LYS A 178 16.38 -10.91 10.00
C LYS A 178 15.01 -10.86 10.67
N GLN A 179 14.48 -9.66 10.85
CA GLN A 179 13.13 -9.45 11.37
C GLN A 179 12.15 -10.04 10.33
N PHE A 180 11.81 -11.32 10.50
CA PHE A 180 10.92 -12.03 9.58
C PHE A 180 9.51 -11.44 9.72
N GLY A 181 8.85 -11.17 8.60
CA GLY A 181 7.47 -10.68 8.61
C GLY A 181 6.52 -11.66 9.31
N PHE A 182 5.43 -11.12 9.88
CA PHE A 182 4.42 -11.87 10.65
C PHE A 182 3.99 -13.20 10.01
N ALA A 183 3.74 -13.20 8.68
CA ALA A 183 3.35 -14.40 7.95
C ALA A 183 4.41 -15.51 7.99
N SER A 184 5.69 -15.14 7.87
CA SER A 184 6.81 -16.09 7.92
C SER A 184 6.96 -16.72 9.29
N GLN A 185 6.77 -15.91 10.35
CA GLN A 185 6.78 -16.43 11.71
C GLN A 185 5.57 -17.33 11.98
N MET A 186 4.41 -17.01 11.41
CA MET A 186 3.22 -17.85 11.55
C MET A 186 3.43 -19.21 10.88
N VAL A 187 4.00 -19.25 9.67
CA VAL A 187 4.38 -20.49 9.00
C VAL A 187 5.36 -21.29 9.86
N GLN A 188 6.38 -20.65 10.44
CA GLN A 188 7.35 -21.31 11.30
C GLN A 188 6.71 -21.87 12.58
N MET A 189 5.81 -21.12 13.22
CA MET A 189 5.05 -21.54 14.38
C MET A 189 4.18 -22.76 14.04
N MET A 190 3.43 -22.69 12.94
CA MET A 190 2.57 -23.81 12.52
C MET A 190 3.37 -25.07 12.19
N CYS A 191 4.54 -24.95 11.58
CA CYS A 191 5.46 -26.07 11.36
C CYS A 191 6.01 -26.64 12.67
N GLY A 192 6.44 -25.78 13.61
CA GLY A 192 7.06 -26.19 14.86
C GLY A 192 6.14 -26.93 15.81
N TYR A 193 4.86 -26.53 15.86
CA TYR A 193 3.85 -27.15 16.73
C TYR A 193 2.98 -28.22 16.03
N GLY A 194 3.30 -28.57 14.77
CA GLY A 194 2.51 -29.56 14.01
C GLY A 194 1.09 -29.11 13.66
N LEU A 195 0.79 -27.81 13.76
CA LEU A 195 -0.52 -27.22 13.49
C LEU A 195 -0.92 -27.29 12.01
N MET A 196 0.03 -27.64 11.12
CA MET A 196 -0.24 -27.87 9.70
C MET A 196 -1.29 -28.96 9.45
N ALA A 197 -1.35 -29.98 10.32
CA ALA A 197 -2.33 -31.05 10.21
C ALA A 197 -3.71 -30.64 10.74
N LEU A 198 -3.76 -29.69 11.68
CA LEU A 198 -5.00 -29.20 12.30
C LEU A 198 -5.64 -28.06 11.50
N PHE A 199 -4.82 -27.23 10.85
CA PHE A 199 -5.27 -26.07 10.07
C PHE A 199 -4.59 -26.02 8.69
N PRO A 200 -4.84 -27.01 7.81
CA PRO A 200 -4.18 -27.12 6.51
C PRO A 200 -4.50 -25.96 5.57
N ASN A 201 -5.73 -25.43 5.58
CA ASN A 201 -6.13 -24.34 4.69
C ASN A 201 -5.53 -23.01 5.12
N ILE A 202 -5.47 -22.75 6.43
CA ILE A 202 -4.80 -21.57 6.98
C ILE A 202 -3.31 -21.61 6.69
N TYR A 203 -2.67 -22.77 6.89
CA TYR A 203 -1.25 -22.94 6.60
C TYR A 203 -0.95 -22.61 5.14
N LEU A 204 -1.78 -23.11 4.21
CA LEU A 204 -1.63 -22.82 2.79
C LEU A 204 -1.82 -21.34 2.48
N ALA A 205 -2.78 -20.67 3.14
CA ALA A 205 -3.01 -19.24 2.98
C ALA A 205 -1.81 -18.39 3.47
N PHE A 206 -1.22 -18.72 4.63
CA PHE A 206 0.00 -18.05 5.12
C PHE A 206 1.21 -18.33 4.24
N LYS A 207 1.36 -19.58 3.77
CA LYS A 207 2.42 -19.93 2.81
C LYS A 207 2.29 -19.12 1.54
N ALA A 208 1.09 -18.96 1.01
CA ALA A 208 0.84 -18.16 -0.18
C ALA A 208 1.10 -16.66 0.06
N MET A 209 0.73 -16.12 1.23
CA MET A 209 1.08 -14.75 1.61
C MET A 209 2.60 -14.50 1.57
N CYS A 210 3.42 -15.47 2.00
CA CYS A 210 4.88 -15.38 1.93
C CYS A 210 5.45 -15.40 0.51
N THR A 211 4.68 -15.82 -0.50
CA THR A 211 5.12 -15.82 -1.91
C THR A 211 4.85 -14.51 -2.63
N ILE A 212 4.09 -13.60 -2.02
CA ILE A 212 3.79 -12.30 -2.63
C ILE A 212 5.05 -11.43 -2.53
N PRO A 213 5.56 -10.92 -3.65
CA PRO A 213 6.73 -10.05 -3.62
C PRO A 213 6.37 -8.75 -2.87
N ALA A 214 7.07 -8.49 -1.76
CA ALA A 214 6.88 -7.29 -0.94
C ALA A 214 7.32 -5.99 -1.65
N SER A 215 8.05 -6.09 -2.77
CA SER A 215 8.53 -4.94 -3.56
C SER A 215 8.63 -5.27 -5.04
N SER A 216 8.30 -4.28 -5.89
CA SER A 216 8.49 -4.32 -7.35
C SER A 216 9.97 -4.44 -7.77
N ALA A 217 10.91 -4.20 -6.85
CA ALA A 217 12.35 -4.22 -7.10
C ALA A 217 12.93 -5.59 -7.51
N SER A 218 12.17 -6.69 -7.31
CA SER A 218 12.59 -8.01 -7.82
C SER A 218 12.69 -8.02 -9.36
N ALA A 219 11.85 -7.23 -10.04
CA ALA A 219 11.94 -7.05 -11.50
C ALA A 219 13.09 -6.13 -11.92
N GLU A 220 13.51 -5.17 -11.09
CA GLU A 220 14.59 -4.22 -11.39
C GLU A 220 15.95 -4.92 -11.52
N ARG A 221 16.17 -6.01 -10.77
CA ARG A 221 17.38 -6.83 -10.89
C ARG A 221 17.51 -7.51 -12.27
N VAL A 222 16.40 -7.70 -12.98
CA VAL A 222 16.38 -8.26 -14.33
C VAL A 222 16.72 -7.18 -15.37
N PHE A 223 16.28 -5.94 -15.15
CA PHE A 223 16.62 -4.81 -16.03
C PHE A 223 18.10 -4.41 -15.98
N SER A 224 18.79 -4.63 -14.85
CA SER A 224 20.23 -4.36 -14.74
C SER A 224 21.11 -5.26 -15.64
N LYS A 225 20.58 -6.35 -16.20
CA LYS A 225 21.33 -7.30 -17.03
C LYS A 225 21.14 -7.10 -18.54
N VAL A 226 20.24 -6.20 -18.95
CA VAL A 226 20.11 -5.82 -20.35
C VAL A 226 21.01 -4.61 -20.57
N ARG A 227 22.26 -4.89 -20.96
CA ARG A 227 23.23 -3.89 -21.43
C ARG A 227 23.72 -4.31 -22.80
#